data_AF-A0A831RI62-F1
#
_entry.id   AF-A0A831RI62-F1
#
_cell.length_a   1.000
_cell.length_b   1.000
_cell.length_c   1.000
_cell.angle_alpha   90.00
_cell.angle_beta   90.00
_cell.angle_gamma   90.00
#
_symmetry.space_group_name_H-M   'P 1'
#
loop_
_entity.id
_entity.type
_entity.pdbx_description
1 polymer ?
#
loop_
_entity_poly.entity_id
_entity_poly.type
_entity_poly.pdbx_seq_one_letter_code
_entity_poly.pdbx_strand_id
1 'polypeptide(L)'
;LSFNIYPFGLGMLVHYALMVPFSWWRRLGDWLRLPQPRLRVYYDGLCPLCLRTVIVVEHFDVRRGVAFLDLQTHAAGEPALAGLGEADLLQDLYAVDRQGRRYRGLDTYVQILKAMGYPKPLAWLLQMPGIYHLARRVYRHVADTRQRCDASCITAAKPASDPLRSAWQHFLGSPYRRAVRIARALVVLGLLQLNNTLHYGLLHRLGADDALGPAAALSNMLLSFSHGLLGITPHALYLADHFKGYETIFAITWIDDKGKEHWLPFVNREGRLVTPNWGRVHSMWANVAVTPRLSRYRLAKFGAKVTAFYAHQLGIDLTDARFRLKAKSIRMPADWEAGLRRWNLHQPWRDAGELVWRNQPMQLKLWEPLKVRLRYSDPRP
;
A
#
# COMPACT_ATOMS: atom_id res chain seq x y z
N LEU A 1 12.35 -3.84 -6.98
CA LEU A 1 11.00 -4.09 -6.45
C LEU A 1 9.99 -3.39 -7.36
N SER A 2 9.36 -4.10 -8.29
CA SER A 2 8.18 -3.56 -8.97
C SER A 2 7.01 -3.71 -8.02
N PHE A 3 6.45 -2.59 -7.56
CA PHE A 3 5.16 -2.61 -6.86
C PHE A 3 4.17 -3.32 -7.79
N ASN A 4 3.69 -4.48 -7.36
CA ASN A 4 2.61 -5.18 -8.05
C ASN A 4 1.47 -4.18 -8.24
N ILE A 5 0.71 -4.22 -9.32
CA ILE A 5 -0.31 -3.19 -9.64
C ILE A 5 -1.41 -3.07 -8.54
N TYR A 6 -1.52 -4.05 -7.65
CA TYR A 6 -2.56 -4.12 -6.61
C TYR A 6 -2.51 -3.04 -5.52
N PRO A 7 -1.37 -2.71 -4.86
CA PRO A 7 -1.34 -1.65 -3.87
C PRO A 7 -1.37 -0.25 -4.50
N PHE A 8 -1.05 -0.13 -5.80
CA PHE A 8 -1.16 1.14 -6.51
C PHE A 8 -2.63 1.60 -6.60
N GLY A 9 -3.54 0.70 -6.99
CA GLY A 9 -4.98 0.98 -6.97
C GLY A 9 -5.46 1.41 -5.58
N LEU A 10 -5.03 0.71 -4.52
CA LEU A 10 -5.35 1.07 -3.14
C LEU A 10 -4.79 2.43 -2.73
N GLY A 11 -3.57 2.76 -3.17
CA GLY A 11 -2.93 4.06 -2.95
C GLY A 11 -3.65 5.21 -3.67
N MET A 12 -4.17 4.96 -4.86
CA MET A 12 -4.98 5.95 -5.57
C MET A 12 -6.32 6.20 -4.86
N LEU A 13 -6.90 5.18 -4.20
CA LEU A 13 -8.16 5.33 -3.47
C LEU A 13 -8.11 6.35 -2.33
N VAL A 14 -6.92 6.58 -1.73
CA VAL A 14 -6.74 7.59 -0.67
C VAL A 14 -7.18 8.99 -1.12
N HIS A 15 -7.01 9.33 -2.40
CA HIS A 15 -7.39 10.65 -2.91
C HIS A 15 -8.91 10.84 -2.95
N TYR A 16 -9.68 9.77 -3.09
CA TYR A 16 -11.14 9.86 -3.01
C TYR A 16 -11.63 10.26 -1.62
N ALA A 17 -10.87 9.96 -0.55
CA ALA A 17 -11.20 10.45 0.79
C ALA A 17 -11.17 11.99 0.86
N LEU A 18 -10.34 12.65 0.05
CA LEU A 18 -10.27 14.11 -0.06
C LEU A 18 -11.44 14.70 -0.86
N MET A 19 -12.09 13.90 -1.70
CA MET A 19 -13.28 14.32 -2.45
C MET A 19 -14.58 14.19 -1.62
N VAL A 20 -14.53 13.52 -0.46
CA VAL A 20 -15.68 13.41 0.44
C VAL A 20 -15.97 14.78 1.08
N PRO A 21 -17.19 15.33 0.95
CA PRO A 21 -17.54 16.62 1.52
C PRO A 21 -17.33 16.69 3.04
N PHE A 22 -16.83 17.82 3.55
CA PHE A 22 -16.62 18.02 5.00
C PHE A 22 -17.89 17.82 5.86
N SER A 23 -19.08 18.03 5.30
CA SER A 23 -20.34 17.78 6.01
C SER A 23 -20.53 16.31 6.37
N TRP A 24 -20.03 15.38 5.56
CA TRP A 24 -20.12 13.94 5.82
C TRP A 24 -19.20 13.54 6.97
N TRP A 25 -17.96 14.06 6.97
CA TRP A 25 -17.02 13.86 8.07
C TRP A 25 -17.54 14.42 9.39
N ARG A 26 -18.20 15.60 9.37
CA ARG A 26 -18.85 16.17 10.57
C ARG A 26 -19.97 15.27 11.08
N ARG A 27 -20.89 14.85 10.19
CA ARG A 27 -21.99 13.93 10.55
C ARG A 27 -21.47 12.61 11.13
N LEU A 28 -20.42 12.04 10.53
CA LEU A 28 -19.78 10.83 11.06
C LEU A 28 -19.17 11.10 12.44
N GLY A 29 -18.50 12.22 12.63
CA GLY A 29 -17.97 12.65 13.92
C GLY A 29 -19.08 12.81 14.97
N ASP A 30 -20.17 13.48 14.65
CA ASP A 30 -21.31 13.70 15.55
C ASP A 30 -22.01 12.38 15.91
N TRP A 31 -22.08 11.44 14.97
CA TRP A 31 -22.57 10.09 15.23
C TRP A 31 -21.66 9.26 16.16
N LEU A 32 -20.34 9.46 16.09
CA LEU A 32 -19.37 8.78 16.95
C LEU A 32 -19.26 9.40 18.35
N ARG A 33 -19.58 10.68 18.49
CA ARG A 33 -19.51 11.43 19.75
C ARG A 33 -20.56 10.95 20.75
N LEU A 34 -20.16 10.89 22.01
CA LEU A 34 -21.06 10.64 23.13
C LEU A 34 -21.77 11.96 23.50
N PRO A 35 -23.06 11.91 23.88
CA PRO A 35 -23.82 13.12 24.23
C PRO A 35 -23.29 13.79 25.50
N GLN A 36 -22.68 13.03 26.41
CA GLN A 36 -21.91 13.59 27.52
C GLN A 36 -20.73 12.66 27.87
N PRO A 37 -19.66 13.20 28.48
CA PRO A 37 -18.47 12.45 28.81
C PRO A 37 -18.76 11.35 29.85
N ARG A 38 -18.02 10.25 29.75
CA ARG A 38 -18.08 9.11 30.70
C ARG A 38 -17.12 9.27 31.86
N LEU A 39 -16.06 10.05 31.65
CA LEU A 39 -14.96 10.23 32.60
C LEU A 39 -14.59 11.71 32.65
N ARG A 40 -14.46 12.26 33.85
CA ARG A 40 -13.90 13.59 34.10
C ARG A 40 -12.49 13.40 34.64
N VAL A 41 -11.50 14.01 33.99
CA VAL A 41 -10.09 13.91 34.34
C VAL A 41 -9.62 15.27 34.82
N TYR A 42 -9.07 15.31 36.03
CA TYR A 42 -8.56 16.51 36.67
C TYR A 42 -7.05 16.52 36.53
N TYR A 43 -6.52 17.48 35.80
CA TYR A 43 -5.10 17.59 35.50
C TYR A 43 -4.54 18.93 35.99
N ASP A 44 -3.24 18.95 36.25
CA ASP A 44 -2.54 20.17 36.65
C ASP A 44 -2.32 21.10 35.45
N GLY A 45 -3.07 22.20 35.39
CA GLY A 45 -3.01 23.18 34.30
C GLY A 45 -1.69 23.95 34.21
N LEU A 46 -0.88 23.92 35.27
CA LEU A 46 0.43 24.57 35.32
C LEU A 46 1.59 23.63 34.94
N CYS A 47 1.33 22.35 34.64
CA CYS A 47 2.36 21.41 34.21
C CYS A 47 2.39 21.28 32.66
N PRO A 48 3.47 21.67 31.97
CA PRO A 48 3.57 21.56 30.51
C PRO A 48 3.43 20.12 29.99
N LEU A 49 3.92 19.15 30.76
CA LEU A 49 3.79 17.73 30.41
C LEU A 49 2.33 17.29 30.47
N CYS A 50 1.59 17.69 31.51
CA CYS A 50 0.16 17.40 31.64
C CYS A 50 -0.62 18.03 30.50
N LEU A 51 -0.39 19.32 30.20
CA LEU A 51 -1.03 20.03 29.09
C LEU A 51 -0.80 19.35 27.74
N ARG A 52 0.47 19.02 27.41
CA ARG A 52 0.79 18.30 26.16
C ARG A 52 0.08 16.95 26.10
N THR A 53 0.02 16.23 27.21
CA THR A 53 -0.66 14.94 27.29
C THR A 53 -2.16 15.09 27.04
N VAL A 54 -2.81 16.08 27.68
CA VAL A 54 -4.23 16.38 27.47
C VAL A 54 -4.53 16.70 26.01
N ILE A 55 -3.75 17.60 25.39
CA ILE A 55 -3.93 17.98 23.97
C ILE A 55 -3.84 16.76 23.05
N VAL A 56 -2.84 15.89 23.27
CA VAL A 56 -2.66 14.69 22.46
C VAL A 56 -3.81 13.72 22.66
N VAL A 57 -4.19 13.44 23.90
CA VAL A 57 -5.26 12.48 24.20
C VAL A 57 -6.62 12.99 23.71
N GLU A 58 -6.91 14.28 23.92
CA GLU A 58 -8.15 14.91 23.44
C GLU A 58 -8.25 14.90 21.92
N HIS A 59 -7.14 15.12 21.21
CA HIS A 59 -7.09 15.01 19.74
C HIS A 59 -7.51 13.62 19.26
N PHE A 60 -7.12 12.58 19.99
CA PHE A 60 -7.46 11.19 19.69
C PHE A 60 -8.80 10.75 20.30
N ASP A 61 -9.44 11.53 21.18
CA ASP A 61 -10.75 11.20 21.75
C ASP A 61 -11.88 11.57 20.78
N VAL A 62 -11.97 10.83 19.68
CA VAL A 62 -12.99 10.99 18.63
C VAL A 62 -14.41 10.97 19.21
N ARG A 63 -14.62 10.19 20.28
CA ARG A 63 -15.93 10.02 20.92
C ARG A 63 -16.27 11.12 21.91
N ARG A 64 -15.35 12.03 22.25
CA ARG A 64 -15.52 12.98 23.36
C ARG A 64 -15.96 12.29 24.65
N GLY A 65 -15.39 11.10 24.91
CA GLY A 65 -15.72 10.27 26.07
C GLY A 65 -15.08 10.77 27.36
N VAL A 66 -14.06 11.63 27.26
CA VAL A 66 -13.32 12.20 28.39
C VAL A 66 -13.47 13.71 28.42
N ALA A 67 -13.79 14.27 29.59
CA ALA A 67 -13.72 15.70 29.84
C ALA A 67 -12.47 16.01 30.68
N PHE A 68 -11.56 16.80 30.13
CA PHE A 68 -10.37 17.27 30.84
C PHE A 68 -10.68 18.59 31.52
N LEU A 69 -10.45 18.65 32.84
CA LEU A 69 -10.74 19.78 33.70
C LEU A 69 -9.47 20.22 34.42
N ASP A 70 -9.27 21.52 34.49
CA ASP A 70 -8.18 22.12 35.26
C ASP A 70 -8.43 21.89 36.76
N LEU A 71 -7.47 21.27 37.43
CA LEU A 71 -7.59 20.83 38.81
C LEU A 71 -7.76 22.02 39.76
N GLN A 72 -7.00 23.10 39.55
CA GLN A 72 -6.97 24.29 40.39
C GLN A 72 -8.34 24.97 40.46
N THR A 73 -9.07 24.99 39.35
CA THR A 73 -10.38 25.67 39.26
C THR A 73 -11.57 24.75 39.50
N HIS A 74 -11.46 23.45 39.20
CA HIS A 74 -12.62 22.54 39.20
C HIS A 74 -12.60 21.50 40.32
N ALA A 75 -11.49 21.27 41.03
CA ALA A 75 -11.43 20.23 42.05
C ALA A 75 -12.33 20.51 43.26
N ALA A 76 -12.45 21.78 43.70
CA ALA A 76 -13.27 22.16 44.84
C ALA A 76 -14.78 21.86 44.64
N GLY A 77 -15.23 21.84 43.38
CA GLY A 77 -16.61 21.53 43.02
C GLY A 77 -16.89 20.03 42.83
N GLU A 78 -15.90 19.15 43.00
CA GLU A 78 -16.06 17.71 42.76
C GLU A 78 -16.16 16.91 44.08
N PRO A 79 -17.35 16.37 44.44
CA PRO A 79 -17.54 15.65 45.70
C PRO A 79 -16.63 14.43 45.87
N ALA A 80 -16.28 13.73 44.77
CA ALA A 80 -15.39 12.56 44.83
C ALA A 80 -13.92 12.91 45.16
N LEU A 81 -13.55 14.19 45.05
CA LEU A 81 -12.24 14.72 45.43
C LEU A 81 -12.28 15.47 46.77
N ALA A 82 -13.47 15.63 47.37
CA ALA A 82 -13.62 16.26 48.67
C ALA A 82 -12.79 15.53 49.75
N GLY A 83 -12.10 16.29 50.59
CA GLY A 83 -11.24 15.76 51.65
C GLY A 83 -9.79 15.49 51.25
N LEU A 84 -9.40 15.70 49.99
CA LEU A 84 -7.99 15.74 49.58
C LEU A 84 -7.50 17.19 49.54
N GLY A 85 -6.35 17.45 50.16
CA GLY A 85 -5.70 18.74 50.05
C GLY A 85 -5.21 19.00 48.63
N GLU A 86 -5.17 20.26 48.20
CA GLU A 86 -4.71 20.62 46.86
C GLU A 86 -3.30 20.08 46.58
N ALA A 87 -2.40 20.14 47.57
CA ALA A 87 -1.05 19.58 47.46
C ALA A 87 -1.03 18.08 47.13
N ASP A 88 -1.97 17.29 47.66
CA ASP A 88 -2.08 15.85 47.40
C ASP A 88 -2.73 15.57 46.03
N LEU A 89 -3.68 16.41 45.65
CA LEU A 89 -4.32 16.37 44.32
C LEU A 89 -3.30 16.69 43.23
N LEU A 90 -2.35 17.57 43.50
CA LEU A 90 -1.31 17.96 42.56
C LEU A 90 -0.18 16.94 42.39
N GLN A 91 -0.10 15.90 43.23
CA GLN A 91 0.90 14.83 43.09
C GLN A 91 0.56 13.83 41.98
N ASP A 92 -0.72 13.62 41.67
CA ASP A 92 -1.15 12.59 40.73
C ASP A 92 -2.28 13.06 39.80
N LEU A 93 -2.46 12.35 38.69
CA LEU A 93 -3.61 12.56 37.81
C LEU A 93 -4.84 11.85 38.37
N TYR A 94 -5.95 12.56 38.53
CA TYR A 94 -7.20 11.99 39.06
C TYR A 94 -8.28 11.94 38.00
N ALA A 95 -9.14 10.93 38.08
CA ALA A 95 -10.35 10.87 37.29
C ALA A 95 -11.55 10.37 38.08
N VAL A 96 -12.73 10.83 37.70
CA VAL A 96 -14.01 10.46 38.30
C VAL A 96 -14.96 10.01 37.20
N ASP A 97 -15.49 8.80 37.33
CA ASP A 97 -16.50 8.31 36.40
C ASP A 97 -17.91 8.81 36.76
N ARG A 98 -18.89 8.52 35.90
CA ARG A 98 -20.30 8.88 36.13
C ARG A 98 -20.93 8.29 37.40
N GLN A 99 -20.33 7.26 37.98
CA GLN A 99 -20.81 6.63 39.22
C GLN A 99 -20.15 7.27 40.45
N GLY A 100 -19.32 8.30 40.27
CA GLY A 100 -18.58 8.93 41.36
C GLY A 100 -17.34 8.15 41.79
N ARG A 101 -16.95 7.09 41.06
CA ARG A 101 -15.74 6.32 41.41
C ARG A 101 -14.50 7.10 41.00
N ARG A 102 -13.60 7.27 41.96
CA ARG A 102 -12.32 7.95 41.79
C ARG A 102 -11.23 6.97 41.36
N TYR A 103 -10.44 7.36 40.38
CA TYR A 103 -9.23 6.69 39.90
C TYR A 103 -8.04 7.64 40.06
N ARG A 104 -6.85 7.08 40.27
CA ARG A 104 -5.61 7.84 40.53
C ARG A 104 -4.46 7.26 39.72
N GLY A 105 -3.61 8.14 39.22
CA GLY A 105 -2.36 7.81 38.54
C GLY A 105 -2.55 6.95 37.29
N LEU A 106 -1.86 5.80 37.21
CA LEU A 106 -1.95 4.90 36.05
C LEU A 106 -3.40 4.46 35.78
N ASP A 107 -4.20 4.24 36.83
CA ASP A 107 -5.59 3.81 36.68
C ASP A 107 -6.43 4.88 35.96
N THR A 108 -6.08 6.16 36.10
CA THR A 108 -6.69 7.24 35.32
C THR A 108 -6.47 7.05 33.83
N TYR A 109 -5.24 6.72 33.39
CA TYR A 109 -4.94 6.46 31.98
C TYR A 109 -5.67 5.22 31.45
N VAL A 110 -5.77 4.16 32.26
CA VAL A 110 -6.57 2.98 31.91
C VAL A 110 -8.02 3.36 31.65
N GLN A 111 -8.61 4.21 32.49
CA GLN A 111 -9.99 4.66 32.31
C GLN A 111 -10.15 5.62 31.13
N ILE A 112 -9.17 6.49 30.87
CA ILE A 112 -9.15 7.34 29.66
C ILE A 112 -9.25 6.47 28.40
N LEU A 113 -8.40 5.44 28.28
CA LEU A 113 -8.39 4.54 27.13
C LEU A 113 -9.73 3.78 27.00
N LYS A 114 -10.34 3.37 28.12
CA LYS A 114 -11.68 2.76 28.13
C LYS A 114 -12.78 3.73 27.70
N ALA A 115 -12.69 4.99 28.10
CA ALA A 115 -13.68 6.03 27.79
C ALA A 115 -13.63 6.45 26.31
N MET A 116 -12.44 6.54 25.71
CA MET A 116 -12.23 6.82 24.27
C MET A 116 -12.78 5.70 23.36
N GLY A 117 -12.95 4.48 23.88
CA GLY A 117 -13.61 3.37 23.21
C GLY A 117 -12.70 2.56 22.28
N TYR A 118 -12.18 3.14 21.19
CA TYR A 118 -11.35 2.37 20.24
C TYR A 118 -9.98 1.91 20.80
N PRO A 119 -9.30 2.62 21.73
CA PRO A 119 -8.06 2.13 22.32
C PRO A 119 -8.31 1.26 23.57
N LYS A 120 -9.56 0.82 23.81
CA LYS A 120 -9.91 -0.05 24.93
C LYS A 120 -9.10 -1.36 25.00
N PRO A 121 -8.72 -2.03 23.88
CA PRO A 121 -7.83 -3.19 23.96
C PRO A 121 -6.46 -2.87 24.59
N LEU A 122 -5.92 -1.66 24.37
CA LEU A 122 -4.68 -1.21 25.01
C LEU A 122 -4.88 -1.04 26.52
N ALA A 123 -6.06 -0.60 26.96
CA ALA A 123 -6.38 -0.53 28.38
C ALA A 123 -6.35 -1.91 29.04
N TRP A 124 -6.87 -2.94 28.37
CA TRP A 124 -6.83 -4.32 28.86
C TRP A 124 -5.41 -4.88 28.91
N LEU A 125 -4.61 -4.60 27.88
CA LEU A 125 -3.19 -4.95 27.84
C LEU A 125 -2.43 -4.32 29.02
N LEU A 126 -2.68 -3.03 29.28
CA LEU A 126 -2.06 -2.28 30.37
C LEU A 126 -2.43 -2.80 31.76
N GLN A 127 -3.58 -3.48 31.89
CA GLN A 127 -4.03 -4.10 33.13
C GLN A 127 -3.46 -5.51 33.37
N MET A 128 -2.74 -6.09 32.41
CA MET A 128 -2.15 -7.41 32.60
C MET A 128 -1.04 -7.39 33.67
N PRO A 129 -0.94 -8.43 34.50
CA PRO A 129 0.14 -8.54 35.48
C PRO A 129 1.50 -8.49 34.77
N GLY A 130 2.46 -7.79 35.37
CA GLY A 130 3.76 -7.47 34.75
C GLY A 130 3.76 -6.12 34.03
N ILE A 131 2.94 -5.96 32.98
CA ILE A 131 2.83 -4.70 32.24
C ILE A 131 2.33 -3.58 33.15
N TYR A 132 1.29 -3.86 33.94
CA TYR A 132 0.75 -2.89 34.90
C TYR A 132 1.82 -2.40 35.88
N HIS A 133 2.63 -3.32 36.43
CA HIS A 133 3.68 -2.96 37.39
C HIS A 133 4.78 -2.11 36.76
N LEU A 134 5.21 -2.46 35.54
CA LEU A 134 6.20 -1.68 34.80
C LEU A 134 5.64 -0.28 34.48
N ALA A 135 4.45 -0.21 33.91
CA ALA A 135 3.79 1.06 33.59
C ALA A 135 3.56 1.92 34.82
N ARG A 136 3.26 1.32 35.98
CA ARG A 136 3.07 2.05 37.24
C ARG A 136 4.38 2.65 37.75
N ARG A 137 5.50 1.93 37.62
CA ARG A 137 6.84 2.46 37.95
C ARG A 137 7.23 3.61 37.03
N VAL A 138 7.03 3.44 35.72
CA VAL A 138 7.30 4.51 34.73
C VAL A 138 6.43 5.73 35.01
N TYR A 139 5.12 5.53 35.21
CA TYR A 139 4.20 6.59 35.57
C TYR A 139 4.66 7.32 36.84
N ARG A 140 5.02 6.60 37.90
CA ARG A 140 5.47 7.22 39.16
C ARG A 140 6.74 8.04 38.96
N HIS A 141 7.73 7.49 38.27
CA HIS A 141 8.96 8.21 37.95
C HIS A 141 8.69 9.50 37.18
N VAL A 142 7.83 9.45 36.14
CA VAL A 142 7.44 10.64 35.38
C VAL A 142 6.64 11.62 36.25
N ALA A 143 5.75 11.12 37.09
CA ALA A 143 4.92 11.93 37.96
C ALA A 143 5.74 12.71 38.99
N ASP A 144 6.79 12.08 39.53
CA ASP A 144 7.64 12.67 40.57
C ASP A 144 8.75 13.58 39.98
N THR A 145 9.12 13.38 38.71
CA THR A 145 10.15 14.18 38.01
C THR A 145 9.58 15.32 37.16
N ARG A 146 8.26 15.37 36.96
CA ARG A 146 7.63 16.43 36.15
C ARG A 146 7.84 17.79 36.80
N GLN A 147 8.20 18.77 35.98
CA GLN A 147 8.30 20.16 36.42
C GLN A 147 6.94 20.85 36.26
N ARG A 148 6.52 21.57 37.30
CA ARG A 148 5.44 22.55 37.20
C ARG A 148 6.03 23.87 36.74
N CYS A 149 5.28 24.57 35.91
CA CYS A 149 5.65 25.89 35.46
C CYS A 149 5.06 26.97 36.35
N ASP A 150 5.93 27.84 36.83
CA ASP A 150 5.58 29.11 37.47
C ASP A 150 5.73 30.27 36.46
N ALA A 151 5.71 31.51 36.93
CA ALA A 151 5.86 32.71 36.11
C ALA A 151 7.15 32.72 35.26
N SER A 152 8.18 31.95 35.62
CA SER A 152 9.46 31.88 34.90
C SER A 152 9.39 31.08 33.59
N CYS A 153 8.43 30.16 33.44
CA CYS A 153 8.28 29.34 32.25
C CYS A 153 7.64 30.04 31.05
N ILE A 154 6.85 31.09 31.31
CA ILE A 154 6.19 31.87 30.24
C ILE A 154 7.25 32.68 29.48
N THR A 155 8.32 33.05 30.17
CA THR A 155 9.49 33.70 29.59
C THR A 155 10.44 32.68 28.97
N ALA A 156 10.51 32.69 27.64
CA ALA A 156 11.54 32.10 26.80
C ALA A 156 11.50 30.57 26.60
N ALA A 157 10.49 30.10 25.86
CA ALA A 157 10.80 29.14 24.81
C ALA A 157 11.65 29.84 23.74
N LYS A 158 12.96 29.99 23.97
CA LYS A 158 13.89 30.16 22.84
C LYS A 158 13.64 28.93 21.96
N PRO A 159 13.20 29.08 20.70
CA PRO A 159 13.08 27.93 19.83
C PRO A 159 14.44 27.26 19.84
N ALA A 160 14.49 25.98 20.24
CA ALA A 160 15.72 25.21 20.18
C ALA A 160 16.32 25.46 18.80
N SER A 161 17.53 26.00 18.76
CA SER A 161 18.25 26.30 17.53
C SER A 161 18.65 24.98 16.91
N ASP A 162 17.70 24.29 16.30
CA ASP A 162 17.94 23.09 15.52
C ASP A 162 18.83 23.51 14.34
N PRO A 163 20.10 23.07 14.28
CA PRO A 163 21.03 23.43 13.22
C PRO A 163 20.50 22.99 11.84
N LEU A 164 19.73 21.91 11.79
CA LEU A 164 19.08 21.48 10.56
C LEU A 164 18.00 22.47 10.16
N ARG A 165 17.11 22.84 11.08
CA ARG A 165 16.04 23.82 10.81
C ARG A 165 16.61 25.16 10.33
N SER A 166 17.67 25.67 10.98
CA SER A 166 18.30 26.93 10.59
C SER A 166 18.99 26.83 9.22
N ALA A 167 19.73 25.75 8.97
CA ALA A 167 20.33 25.48 7.66
C ALA A 167 19.27 25.35 6.56
N TRP A 168 18.15 24.65 6.82
CA TRP A 168 17.03 24.53 5.89
C TRP A 168 16.34 25.86 5.65
N GLN A 169 16.12 26.68 6.68
CA GLN A 169 15.53 28.02 6.51
C GLN A 169 16.45 28.94 5.71
N HIS A 170 17.76 28.89 5.96
CA HIS A 170 18.74 29.65 5.19
C HIS A 170 18.80 29.17 3.74
N PHE A 171 18.81 27.86 3.51
CA PHE A 171 18.77 27.26 2.19
C PHE A 171 17.50 27.66 1.44
N LEU A 172 16.32 27.48 2.05
CA LEU A 172 15.01 27.78 1.46
C LEU A 172 14.82 29.28 1.16
N GLY A 173 15.40 30.15 1.97
CA GLY A 173 15.40 31.60 1.77
C GLY A 173 14.01 32.25 1.93
N SER A 174 13.82 33.40 1.28
CA SER A 174 12.57 34.17 1.38
C SER A 174 11.35 33.40 0.81
N PRO A 175 10.12 33.70 1.25
CA PRO A 175 8.90 33.11 0.68
C PRO A 175 8.85 33.19 -0.85
N TYR A 176 9.30 34.31 -1.43
CA TYR A 176 9.40 34.48 -2.89
C TYR A 176 10.40 33.50 -3.52
N ARG A 177 11.61 33.36 -2.96
CA ARG A 177 12.60 32.40 -3.47
C ARG A 177 12.10 30.95 -3.38
N ARG A 178 11.38 30.61 -2.29
CA ARG A 178 10.72 29.31 -2.15
C ARG A 178 9.69 29.08 -3.26
N ALA A 179 8.81 30.04 -3.52
CA ALA A 179 7.81 29.96 -4.57
C ALA A 179 8.45 29.75 -5.95
N VAL A 180 9.48 30.53 -6.29
CA VAL A 180 10.20 30.40 -7.57
C VAL A 180 10.86 29.03 -7.73
N ARG A 181 11.47 28.49 -6.66
CA ARG A 181 12.09 27.16 -6.71
C ARG A 181 11.06 26.05 -6.87
N ILE A 182 9.95 26.12 -6.14
CA ILE A 182 8.83 25.18 -6.28
C ILE A 182 8.27 25.26 -7.71
N ALA A 183 8.04 26.46 -8.23
CA ALA A 183 7.57 26.65 -9.60
C ALA A 183 8.53 26.04 -10.62
N ARG A 184 9.85 26.29 -10.50
CA ARG A 184 10.87 25.67 -11.37
C ARG A 184 10.86 24.14 -11.28
N ALA A 185 10.76 23.58 -10.07
CA ALA A 185 10.67 22.14 -9.87
C ALA A 185 9.41 21.57 -10.53
N LEU A 186 8.25 22.22 -10.37
CA LEU A 186 7.00 21.82 -11.01
C LEU A 186 7.06 21.92 -12.54
N VAL A 187 7.73 22.95 -13.09
CA VAL A 187 7.96 23.06 -14.54
C VAL A 187 8.82 21.89 -15.04
N VAL A 188 9.92 21.57 -14.35
CA VAL A 188 10.77 20.42 -14.71
C VAL A 188 9.97 19.11 -14.65
N LEU A 189 9.20 18.89 -13.58
CA LEU A 189 8.31 17.73 -13.46
C LEU A 189 7.28 17.68 -14.58
N GLY A 190 6.68 18.81 -14.92
CA GLY A 190 5.75 18.96 -16.03
C GLY A 190 6.37 18.60 -17.37
N LEU A 191 7.61 19.04 -17.65
CA LEU A 191 8.34 18.70 -18.87
C LEU A 191 8.69 17.22 -18.95
N LEU A 192 9.13 16.61 -17.84
CA LEU A 192 9.40 15.17 -17.78
C LEU A 192 8.13 14.35 -18.01
N GLN A 193 7.01 14.76 -17.40
CA GLN A 193 5.70 14.14 -17.61
C GLN A 193 5.20 14.35 -19.04
N LEU A 194 5.43 15.52 -19.63
CA LEU A 194 5.06 15.81 -21.00
C LEU A 194 5.87 14.95 -21.98
N ASN A 195 7.18 14.81 -21.78
CA ASN A 195 8.02 13.90 -22.57
C ASN A 195 7.49 12.47 -22.54
N ASN A 196 7.10 11.97 -21.36
CA ASN A 196 6.45 10.68 -21.19
C ASN A 196 5.11 10.57 -21.94
N THR A 197 4.29 11.62 -21.85
CA THR A 197 2.96 11.65 -22.45
C THR A 197 3.04 11.71 -23.97
N LEU A 198 3.96 12.50 -24.52
CA LEU A 198 4.15 12.63 -25.97
C LEU A 198 4.78 11.37 -26.57
N HIS A 199 5.89 10.88 -26.00
CA HIS A 199 6.59 9.73 -26.56
C HIS A 199 5.75 8.45 -26.42
N TYR A 200 5.36 8.08 -25.21
CA TYR A 200 4.63 6.82 -24.98
C TYR A 200 3.12 6.96 -25.02
N GLY A 201 2.57 8.06 -24.51
CA GLY A 201 1.12 8.25 -24.45
C GLY A 201 0.50 8.54 -25.82
N LEU A 202 1.21 9.25 -26.70
CA LEU A 202 0.71 9.68 -27.99
C LEU A 202 1.40 8.96 -29.16
N LEU A 203 2.71 9.17 -29.35
CA LEU A 203 3.43 8.70 -30.54
C LEU A 203 3.48 7.18 -30.63
N HIS A 204 3.83 6.50 -29.54
CA HIS A 204 3.81 5.04 -29.47
C HIS A 204 2.41 4.44 -29.70
N ARG A 205 1.35 5.09 -29.21
CA ARG A 205 -0.03 4.62 -29.44
C ARG A 205 -0.47 4.80 -30.88
N LEU A 206 0.00 5.86 -31.54
CA LEU A 206 -0.27 6.14 -32.95
C LEU A 206 0.67 5.35 -33.88
N GLY A 207 1.63 4.59 -33.35
CA GLY A 207 2.64 3.88 -34.16
C GLY A 207 3.60 4.82 -34.88
N ALA A 208 3.77 6.03 -34.37
CA ALA A 208 4.60 7.09 -34.92
C ALA A 208 5.91 7.26 -34.11
N ASP A 209 6.40 6.19 -33.48
CA ASP A 209 7.64 6.21 -32.71
C ASP A 209 8.84 6.70 -33.53
N ASP A 210 8.86 6.33 -34.82
CA ASP A 210 9.91 6.72 -35.77
C ASP A 210 9.90 8.23 -36.09
N ALA A 211 8.80 8.95 -35.83
CA ALA A 211 8.68 10.38 -36.09
C ALA A 211 9.61 11.24 -35.22
N LEU A 212 10.09 10.69 -34.08
CA LEU A 212 11.04 11.37 -33.20
C LEU A 212 12.47 11.31 -33.71
N GLY A 213 12.80 10.35 -34.60
CA GLY A 213 14.15 10.15 -35.09
C GLY A 213 15.21 10.15 -33.96
N PRO A 214 16.27 10.98 -34.04
CA PRO A 214 17.29 11.08 -32.99
C PRO A 214 16.77 11.52 -31.61
N ALA A 215 15.66 12.27 -31.56
CA ALA A 215 15.07 12.75 -30.30
C ALA A 215 14.47 11.59 -29.47
N ALA A 216 14.19 10.44 -30.09
CA ALA A 216 13.72 9.25 -29.38
C ALA A 216 14.73 8.76 -28.35
N ALA A 217 16.03 8.82 -28.67
CA ALA A 217 17.09 8.38 -27.76
C ALA A 217 17.18 9.28 -26.51
N LEU A 218 17.17 10.61 -26.71
CA LEU A 218 17.13 11.57 -25.61
C LEU A 218 15.87 11.40 -24.76
N SER A 219 14.72 11.25 -25.41
CA SER A 219 13.46 11.03 -24.72
C SER A 219 13.48 9.74 -23.89
N ASN A 220 14.01 8.64 -24.43
CA ASN A 220 14.19 7.36 -23.70
C ASN A 220 15.15 7.48 -22.51
N MET A 221 16.20 8.29 -22.63
CA MET A 221 17.11 8.58 -21.53
C MET A 221 16.40 9.36 -20.41
N LEU A 222 15.66 10.42 -20.77
CA LEU A 222 14.85 11.20 -19.82
C LEU A 222 13.77 10.34 -19.15
N LEU A 223 13.18 9.39 -19.88
CA LEU A 223 12.22 8.43 -19.35
C LEU A 223 12.86 7.49 -18.34
N SER A 224 14.02 6.93 -18.67
CA SER A 224 14.76 6.05 -17.75
C SER A 224 15.17 6.78 -16.48
N PHE A 225 15.67 8.02 -16.61
CA PHE A 225 16.06 8.88 -15.50
C PHE A 225 14.86 9.25 -14.61
N SER A 226 13.79 9.76 -15.22
CA SER A 226 12.58 10.19 -14.49
C SER A 226 11.82 9.02 -13.85
N HIS A 227 11.84 7.84 -14.49
CA HIS A 227 11.32 6.61 -13.90
C HIS A 227 12.12 6.21 -12.65
N GLY A 228 13.45 6.18 -12.75
CA GLY A 228 14.33 5.73 -11.66
C GLY A 228 14.32 6.66 -10.45
N LEU A 229 14.28 7.98 -10.65
CA LEU A 229 14.39 8.96 -9.57
C LEU A 229 13.06 9.48 -9.05
N LEU A 230 12.09 9.69 -9.94
CA LEU A 230 10.84 10.39 -9.64
C LEU A 230 9.61 9.50 -9.75
N GLY A 231 9.77 8.25 -10.22
CA GLY A 231 8.66 7.34 -10.45
C GLY A 231 7.75 7.76 -11.61
N ILE A 232 8.19 8.66 -12.48
CA ILE A 232 7.43 9.04 -13.69
C ILE A 232 7.55 7.89 -14.67
N THR A 233 6.49 7.08 -14.77
CA THR A 233 6.52 5.83 -15.54
C THR A 233 5.77 5.96 -16.87
N PRO A 234 6.30 5.43 -17.98
CA PRO A 234 5.54 5.21 -19.21
C PRO A 234 4.61 4.01 -19.04
N HIS A 235 3.58 4.16 -18.22
CA HIS A 235 2.54 3.14 -18.09
C HIS A 235 1.18 3.81 -18.18
N ALA A 236 0.31 3.24 -19.01
CA ALA A 236 -1.09 3.55 -18.95
C ALA A 236 -1.63 3.06 -17.60
N LEU A 237 -2.13 3.97 -16.77
CA LEU A 237 -2.91 3.67 -15.57
C LEU A 237 -4.07 2.70 -15.88
N TYR A 238 -4.59 2.80 -17.09
CA TYR A 238 -5.66 1.99 -17.63
C TYR A 238 -5.08 0.91 -18.56
N LEU A 239 -5.09 -0.33 -18.08
CA LEU A 239 -4.56 -1.51 -18.77
C LEU A 239 -5.49 -2.09 -19.85
N ALA A 240 -6.54 -1.35 -20.25
CA ALA A 240 -7.53 -1.84 -21.20
C ALA A 240 -6.88 -2.32 -22.51
N ASP A 241 -5.90 -1.57 -23.01
CA ASP A 241 -5.16 -1.94 -24.22
C ASP A 241 -4.07 -3.00 -23.96
N HIS A 242 -3.55 -3.09 -22.74
CA HIS A 242 -2.44 -3.98 -22.41
C HIS A 242 -2.80 -5.46 -22.61
N PHE A 243 -4.05 -5.82 -22.29
CA PHE A 243 -4.52 -7.19 -22.45
C PHE A 243 -5.22 -7.45 -23.79
N LYS A 244 -5.30 -6.44 -24.67
CA LYS A 244 -5.92 -6.60 -25.98
C LYS A 244 -5.14 -7.63 -26.80
N GLY A 245 -5.86 -8.65 -27.30
CA GLY A 245 -5.29 -9.75 -28.08
C GLY A 245 -4.71 -10.90 -27.25
N TYR A 246 -4.81 -10.88 -25.91
CA TYR A 246 -4.57 -12.07 -25.09
C TYR A 246 -5.77 -13.02 -25.16
N GLU A 247 -5.91 -13.73 -26.27
CA GLU A 247 -7.03 -14.66 -26.52
C GLU A 247 -6.68 -16.12 -26.20
N THR A 248 -5.49 -16.38 -25.67
CA THR A 248 -5.02 -17.74 -25.42
C THR A 248 -4.15 -17.80 -24.17
N ILE A 249 -4.49 -18.72 -23.27
CA ILE A 249 -3.69 -19.09 -22.11
C ILE A 249 -2.86 -20.32 -22.49
N PHE A 250 -1.57 -20.33 -22.14
CA PHE A 250 -0.70 -21.49 -22.31
C PHE A 250 -0.29 -22.09 -20.98
N ALA A 251 -0.18 -23.41 -20.96
CA ALA A 251 0.36 -24.19 -19.86
C ALA A 251 1.30 -25.27 -20.41
N ILE A 252 2.05 -25.91 -19.51
CA ILE A 252 2.93 -27.03 -19.88
C ILE A 252 2.58 -28.22 -18.99
N THR A 253 2.51 -29.38 -19.61
CA THR A 253 2.39 -30.69 -18.96
C THR A 253 3.62 -31.54 -19.30
N TRP A 254 3.89 -32.55 -18.49
CA TRP A 254 4.94 -33.54 -18.73
C TRP A 254 4.31 -34.92 -18.92
N ILE A 255 4.92 -35.75 -19.78
CA ILE A 255 4.52 -37.13 -20.00
C ILE A 255 5.54 -38.03 -19.32
N ASP A 256 5.09 -38.87 -18.39
CA ASP A 256 5.96 -39.83 -17.71
C ASP A 256 6.31 -41.05 -18.57
N ASP A 257 7.22 -41.88 -18.09
CA ASP A 257 7.69 -43.09 -18.79
C ASP A 257 6.55 -44.11 -19.04
N LYS A 258 5.44 -44.00 -18.31
CA LYS A 258 4.23 -44.82 -18.46
C LYS A 258 3.21 -44.18 -19.42
N GLY A 259 3.54 -43.05 -20.04
CA GLY A 259 2.67 -42.30 -20.95
C GLY A 259 1.59 -41.47 -20.25
N LYS A 260 1.63 -41.34 -18.91
CA LYS A 260 0.66 -40.55 -18.15
C LYS A 260 1.06 -39.08 -18.13
N GLU A 261 0.07 -38.22 -18.34
CA GLU A 261 0.27 -36.77 -18.39
C GLU A 261 0.05 -36.09 -17.03
N HIS A 262 1.02 -35.26 -16.64
CA HIS A 262 1.04 -34.52 -15.39
C HIS A 262 1.17 -33.01 -15.63
N TRP A 263 0.46 -32.21 -14.85
CA TRP A 263 0.51 -30.74 -14.94
C TRP A 263 1.75 -30.20 -14.24
N LEU A 264 2.50 -29.31 -14.90
CA LEU A 264 3.54 -28.57 -14.19
C LEU A 264 2.89 -27.57 -13.21
N PRO A 265 3.38 -27.45 -11.96
CA PRO A 265 2.70 -26.74 -10.88
C PRO A 265 2.92 -25.22 -10.94
N PHE A 266 2.65 -24.62 -12.10
CA PHE A 266 2.67 -23.16 -12.28
C PHE A 266 1.39 -22.61 -12.90
N VAL A 267 0.72 -23.36 -13.76
CA VAL A 267 -0.62 -23.04 -14.27
C VAL A 267 -1.55 -24.20 -13.91
N ASN A 268 -2.67 -23.91 -13.25
CA ASN A 268 -3.66 -24.94 -12.92
C ASN A 268 -4.58 -25.25 -14.11
N ARG A 269 -5.43 -26.28 -13.96
CA ARG A 269 -6.40 -26.69 -14.98
C ARG A 269 -7.42 -25.60 -15.35
N GLU A 270 -7.63 -24.60 -14.51
CA GLU A 270 -8.50 -23.48 -14.83
C GLU A 270 -7.81 -22.42 -15.69
N GLY A 271 -6.47 -22.45 -15.81
CA GLY A 271 -5.67 -21.46 -16.54
C GLY A 271 -5.10 -20.36 -15.65
N ARG A 272 -5.11 -20.54 -14.33
CA ARG A 272 -4.57 -19.56 -13.36
C ARG A 272 -3.14 -19.90 -12.98
N LEU A 273 -2.29 -18.87 -12.90
CA LEU A 273 -0.98 -18.98 -12.28
C LEU A 273 -1.13 -19.21 -10.76
N VAL A 274 -0.45 -20.22 -10.23
CA VAL A 274 -0.58 -20.64 -8.82
C VAL A 274 0.55 -20.10 -7.94
N THR A 275 0.29 -19.89 -6.65
CA THR A 275 1.33 -19.56 -5.66
C THR A 275 2.39 -20.66 -5.58
N PRO A 276 3.68 -20.33 -5.38
CA PRO A 276 4.27 -19.00 -5.19
C PRO A 276 4.71 -18.30 -6.52
N ASN A 277 4.22 -18.74 -7.67
CA ASN A 277 4.72 -18.31 -8.99
C ASN A 277 4.30 -16.89 -9.42
N TRP A 278 3.62 -16.11 -8.57
CA TRP A 278 3.09 -14.78 -8.87
C TRP A 278 4.15 -13.68 -9.08
N GLY A 279 5.43 -13.97 -8.83
CA GLY A 279 6.54 -13.08 -9.09
C GLY A 279 7.22 -13.35 -10.43
N ARG A 280 8.45 -13.90 -10.38
CA ARG A 280 9.32 -14.06 -11.54
C ARG A 280 8.74 -14.95 -12.64
N VAL A 281 8.12 -16.08 -12.26
CA VAL A 281 7.53 -17.03 -13.22
C VAL A 281 6.33 -16.40 -13.94
N HIS A 282 5.46 -15.68 -13.21
CA HIS A 282 4.34 -14.93 -13.80
C HIS A 282 4.86 -13.93 -14.84
N SER A 283 5.73 -13.00 -14.43
CA SER A 283 6.27 -11.97 -15.32
C SER A 283 6.92 -12.60 -16.56
N MET A 284 7.73 -13.64 -16.37
CA MET A 284 8.40 -14.33 -17.47
C MET A 284 7.43 -15.04 -18.42
N TRP A 285 6.50 -15.83 -17.88
CA TRP A 285 5.62 -16.68 -18.69
C TRP A 285 4.47 -15.88 -19.30
N ALA A 286 3.68 -15.19 -18.49
CA ALA A 286 2.46 -14.53 -18.92
C ALA A 286 2.68 -13.14 -19.55
N ASN A 287 3.82 -12.47 -19.30
CA ASN A 287 4.06 -11.13 -19.86
C ASN A 287 5.16 -11.11 -20.94
N VAL A 288 6.03 -12.14 -21.03
CA VAL A 288 7.16 -12.15 -21.98
C VAL A 288 7.12 -13.35 -22.93
N ALA A 289 6.86 -14.56 -22.43
CA ALA A 289 6.80 -15.76 -23.27
C ALA A 289 5.50 -15.84 -24.06
N VAL A 290 4.38 -15.65 -23.37
CA VAL A 290 3.03 -15.62 -23.93
C VAL A 290 2.63 -14.16 -24.06
N THR A 291 2.56 -13.67 -25.29
CA THR A 291 2.09 -12.31 -25.61
C THR A 291 1.06 -12.42 -26.75
N PRO A 292 0.33 -11.34 -27.07
CA PRO A 292 -0.61 -11.34 -28.20
C PRO A 292 0.08 -11.63 -29.53
N ARG A 293 1.39 -11.36 -29.61
CA ARG A 293 2.25 -11.67 -30.75
C ARG A 293 3.28 -12.70 -30.33
N LEU A 294 2.85 -13.96 -30.31
CA LEU A 294 3.72 -15.08 -29.94
C LEU A 294 4.97 -15.13 -30.82
N SER A 295 6.13 -15.05 -30.17
CA SER A 295 7.43 -15.26 -30.80
C SER A 295 7.87 -16.69 -30.52
N ARG A 296 8.11 -17.48 -31.57
CA ARG A 296 8.65 -18.85 -31.45
C ARG A 296 9.94 -18.87 -30.64
N TYR A 297 10.82 -17.89 -30.84
CA TYR A 297 12.05 -17.73 -30.08
C TYR A 297 11.80 -17.52 -28.59
N ARG A 298 10.91 -16.57 -28.21
CA ARG A 298 10.61 -16.31 -26.80
C ARG A 298 9.93 -17.50 -26.15
N LEU A 299 8.95 -18.10 -26.82
CA LEU A 299 8.25 -19.28 -26.33
C LEU A 299 9.21 -20.45 -26.10
N ALA A 300 10.13 -20.71 -27.03
CA ALA A 300 11.15 -21.74 -26.86
C ALA A 300 12.12 -21.42 -25.71
N LYS A 301 12.66 -20.19 -25.66
CA LYS A 301 13.59 -19.74 -24.61
C LYS A 301 13.00 -19.87 -23.21
N PHE A 302 11.77 -19.40 -23.01
CA PHE A 302 11.13 -19.42 -21.70
C PHE A 302 10.49 -20.77 -21.40
N GLY A 303 10.01 -21.50 -22.40
CA GLY A 303 9.62 -22.89 -22.27
C GLY A 303 10.76 -23.78 -21.79
N ALA A 304 11.98 -23.57 -22.29
CA ALA A 304 13.18 -24.26 -21.82
C ALA A 304 13.46 -23.95 -20.34
N LYS A 305 13.36 -22.68 -19.94
CA LYS A 305 13.57 -22.28 -18.53
C LYS A 305 12.53 -22.91 -17.59
N VAL A 306 11.25 -22.89 -17.99
CA VAL A 306 10.16 -23.47 -17.18
C VAL A 306 10.32 -24.98 -17.07
N THR A 307 10.54 -25.68 -18.19
CA THR A 307 10.68 -27.13 -18.19
C THR A 307 11.95 -27.58 -17.47
N ALA A 308 13.09 -26.89 -17.62
CA ALA A 308 14.31 -27.20 -16.88
C ALA A 308 14.16 -26.97 -15.37
N PHE A 309 13.54 -25.87 -14.96
CA PHE A 309 13.28 -25.58 -13.54
C PHE A 309 12.39 -26.65 -12.91
N TYR A 310 11.27 -26.99 -13.56
CA TYR A 310 10.35 -27.99 -13.02
C TYR A 310 10.86 -29.42 -13.14
N ALA A 311 11.69 -29.72 -14.15
CA ALA A 311 12.35 -31.01 -14.23
C ALA A 311 13.26 -31.25 -13.02
N HIS A 312 14.07 -30.26 -12.65
CA HIS A 312 14.88 -30.32 -11.44
C HIS A 312 14.00 -30.45 -10.16
N GLN A 313 12.93 -29.67 -10.05
CA GLN A 313 12.05 -29.71 -8.86
C GLN A 313 11.28 -31.02 -8.70
N LEU A 314 10.95 -31.67 -9.82
CA LEU A 314 10.14 -32.89 -9.85
C LEU A 314 10.98 -34.17 -10.06
N GLY A 315 12.31 -34.06 -10.19
CA GLY A 315 13.20 -35.19 -10.45
C GLY A 315 13.02 -35.82 -11.83
N ILE A 316 12.62 -35.04 -12.84
CA ILE A 316 12.45 -35.51 -14.22
C ILE A 316 13.82 -35.49 -14.92
N ASP A 317 14.24 -36.63 -15.46
CA ASP A 317 15.46 -36.71 -16.28
C ASP A 317 15.26 -36.03 -17.64
N LEU A 318 16.10 -35.05 -17.95
CA LEU A 318 16.07 -34.29 -19.21
C LEU A 318 16.83 -34.95 -20.35
N THR A 319 17.42 -36.14 -20.18
CA THR A 319 18.11 -36.86 -21.27
C THR A 319 17.16 -37.19 -22.43
N ASP A 320 15.93 -37.65 -22.13
CA ASP A 320 14.84 -37.89 -23.09
C ASP A 320 13.46 -37.50 -22.51
N ALA A 321 13.30 -36.25 -22.03
CA ALA A 321 12.02 -35.77 -21.50
C ALA A 321 11.11 -35.18 -22.58
N ARG A 322 9.80 -35.48 -22.49
CA ARG A 322 8.76 -34.90 -23.34
C ARG A 322 7.76 -34.10 -22.52
N PHE A 323 7.60 -32.85 -22.92
CA PHE A 323 6.58 -31.95 -22.36
C PHE A 323 5.59 -31.56 -23.45
N ARG A 324 4.33 -31.40 -23.09
CA ARG A 324 3.27 -30.91 -23.96
C ARG A 324 2.96 -29.46 -23.65
N LEU A 325 2.86 -28.66 -24.71
CA LEU A 325 2.37 -27.29 -24.65
C LEU A 325 0.85 -27.33 -24.79
N LYS A 326 0.15 -26.91 -23.75
CA LYS A 326 -1.31 -26.80 -23.73
C LYS A 326 -1.73 -25.37 -24.05
N ALA A 327 -2.81 -25.21 -24.80
CA ALA A 327 -3.44 -23.93 -25.08
C ALA A 327 -4.92 -23.97 -24.69
N LYS A 328 -5.44 -22.85 -24.20
CA LYS A 328 -6.84 -22.64 -23.85
C LYS A 328 -7.30 -21.30 -24.40
N SER A 329 -8.30 -21.32 -25.26
CA SER A 329 -8.87 -20.09 -25.82
C SER A 329 -9.66 -19.34 -24.77
N ILE A 330 -9.54 -18.02 -24.75
CA ILE A 330 -10.30 -17.12 -23.88
C ILE A 330 -10.78 -15.91 -24.67
N ARG A 331 -11.82 -15.25 -24.16
CA ARG A 331 -12.35 -13.99 -24.68
C ARG A 331 -12.01 -12.85 -23.73
N MET A 332 -11.61 -11.72 -24.30
CA MET A 332 -11.38 -10.45 -23.60
C MET A 332 -12.04 -9.31 -24.38
N PRO A 333 -13.38 -9.20 -24.36
CA PRO A 333 -14.09 -8.07 -24.95
C PRO A 333 -13.71 -6.76 -24.27
N ALA A 334 -13.84 -5.65 -25.00
CA ALA A 334 -13.66 -4.31 -24.43
C ALA A 334 -14.82 -3.94 -23.49
N ASP A 335 -16.02 -4.44 -23.80
CA ASP A 335 -17.24 -4.20 -23.04
C ASP A 335 -17.47 -5.28 -21.99
N TRP A 336 -18.24 -4.92 -20.96
CA TRP A 336 -18.63 -5.89 -19.93
C TRP A 336 -19.58 -6.94 -20.52
N GLU A 337 -19.30 -8.21 -20.23
CA GLU A 337 -20.15 -9.34 -20.60
C GLU A 337 -20.51 -10.17 -19.37
N ALA A 338 -21.81 -10.42 -19.16
CA ALA A 338 -22.29 -11.25 -18.08
C ALA A 338 -21.73 -12.69 -18.17
N GLY A 339 -21.18 -13.20 -17.07
CA GLY A 339 -20.72 -14.59 -17.01
C GLY A 339 -19.41 -14.91 -17.76
N LEU A 340 -18.77 -13.92 -18.39
CA LEU A 340 -17.55 -14.08 -19.18
C LEU A 340 -16.44 -14.85 -18.44
N ARG A 341 -16.21 -14.53 -17.16
CA ARG A 341 -15.23 -15.24 -16.33
C ARG A 341 -15.55 -16.74 -16.25
N ARG A 342 -16.80 -17.10 -15.99
CA ARG A 342 -17.22 -18.50 -15.89
C ARG A 342 -17.00 -19.19 -17.24
N TRP A 343 -17.39 -18.54 -18.33
CA TRP A 343 -17.17 -19.05 -19.68
C TRP A 343 -15.67 -19.31 -19.96
N ASN A 344 -14.78 -18.34 -19.72
CA ASN A 344 -13.33 -18.47 -19.92
C ASN A 344 -12.71 -19.62 -19.10
N LEU A 345 -13.15 -19.81 -17.85
CA LEU A 345 -12.62 -20.86 -16.99
C LEU A 345 -13.00 -22.27 -17.48
N HIS A 346 -14.16 -22.44 -18.12
CA HIS A 346 -14.67 -23.73 -18.59
C HIS A 346 -14.23 -24.09 -20.01
N GLN A 347 -13.48 -23.24 -20.69
CA GLN A 347 -12.97 -23.56 -22.03
C GLN A 347 -12.08 -24.81 -21.99
N PRO A 348 -12.11 -25.67 -23.02
CA PRO A 348 -11.28 -26.87 -23.05
C PRO A 348 -9.81 -26.51 -23.26
N TRP A 349 -8.92 -27.36 -22.73
CA TRP A 349 -7.51 -27.34 -23.12
C TRP A 349 -7.32 -28.17 -24.39
N ARG A 350 -6.44 -27.69 -25.25
CA ARG A 350 -5.99 -28.40 -26.44
C ARG A 350 -4.48 -28.45 -26.50
N ASP A 351 -4.01 -29.40 -27.28
CA ASP A 351 -2.62 -29.70 -27.52
C ASP A 351 -2.07 -28.80 -28.62
N ALA A 352 -1.14 -27.90 -28.29
CA ALA A 352 -0.61 -26.88 -29.20
C ALA A 352 0.80 -27.21 -29.73
N GLY A 353 1.52 -28.10 -29.05
CA GLY A 353 2.85 -28.53 -29.44
C GLY A 353 3.55 -29.32 -28.35
N GLU A 354 4.85 -29.55 -28.55
CA GLU A 354 5.72 -30.27 -27.64
C GLU A 354 7.04 -29.53 -27.43
N LEU A 355 7.57 -29.65 -26.22
CA LEU A 355 8.92 -29.26 -25.85
C LEU A 355 9.68 -30.55 -25.53
N VAL A 356 10.63 -30.89 -26.39
CA VAL A 356 11.37 -32.16 -26.32
C VAL A 356 12.80 -31.89 -25.91
N TRP A 357 13.25 -32.56 -24.85
CA TRP A 357 14.65 -32.58 -24.45
C TRP A 357 15.28 -33.89 -24.92
N ARG A 358 16.33 -33.79 -25.75
CA ARG A 358 17.17 -34.91 -26.19
C ARG A 358 18.63 -34.48 -26.15
N ASN A 359 19.32 -34.77 -25.05
CA ASN A 359 20.72 -34.37 -24.82
C ASN A 359 21.06 -32.87 -25.04
N GLN A 360 20.06 -31.98 -24.91
CA GLN A 360 20.14 -30.52 -25.10
C GLN A 360 20.62 -30.04 -26.49
N PRO A 361 20.17 -28.86 -26.98
CA PRO A 361 19.16 -27.98 -26.41
C PRO A 361 17.71 -28.48 -26.63
N MET A 362 16.78 -27.98 -25.81
CA MET A 362 15.35 -28.27 -25.94
C MET A 362 14.80 -27.82 -27.30
N GLN A 363 14.02 -28.68 -27.94
CA GLN A 363 13.37 -28.41 -29.23
C GLN A 363 11.87 -28.15 -29.05
N LEU A 364 11.41 -27.01 -29.58
CA LEU A 364 9.99 -26.65 -29.63
C LEU A 364 9.40 -27.06 -30.99
N LYS A 365 8.47 -28.01 -30.95
CA LYS A 365 7.65 -28.43 -32.09
C LYS A 365 6.22 -27.95 -31.88
N LEU A 366 5.72 -27.08 -32.75
CA LEU A 366 4.34 -26.62 -32.70
C LEU A 366 3.50 -27.44 -33.67
N TRP A 367 2.31 -27.85 -33.25
CA TRP A 367 1.37 -28.56 -34.10
C TRP A 367 0.45 -27.61 -34.85
N GLU A 368 0.32 -26.37 -34.35
CA GLU A 368 -0.43 -25.32 -35.00
C GLU A 368 0.48 -24.13 -35.35
N PRO A 369 0.23 -23.45 -36.48
CA PRO A 369 0.88 -22.18 -36.75
C PRO A 369 0.51 -21.18 -35.65
N LEU A 370 1.52 -20.50 -35.10
CA LEU A 370 1.28 -19.36 -34.22
C LEU A 370 0.45 -18.35 -35.01
N LYS A 371 -0.63 -17.81 -34.41
CA LYS A 371 -1.37 -16.69 -34.99
C LYS A 371 -0.43 -15.46 -35.07
N VAL A 372 0.33 -15.36 -36.16
CA VAL A 372 1.03 -14.15 -36.58
C VAL A 372 -0.02 -13.28 -37.25
N ARG A 373 -0.17 -12.03 -36.83
CA ARG A 373 -1.26 -11.17 -37.35
C ARG A 373 -1.17 -11.06 -38.88
N LEU A 374 -2.19 -11.56 -39.60
CA LEU A 374 -2.73 -10.81 -40.73
C LEU A 374 -3.39 -9.56 -40.15
N ARG A 375 -3.09 -8.39 -40.69
CA ARG A 375 -3.65 -7.10 -40.25
C ARG A 375 -5.17 -7.24 -40.08
N TYR A 376 -5.66 -6.96 -38.87
CA TYR A 376 -7.10 -6.82 -38.64
C TYR A 376 -7.54 -5.53 -39.34
N SER A 377 -8.08 -5.66 -40.55
CA SER A 377 -9.09 -4.75 -41.06
C SER A 377 -10.32 -4.91 -40.16
N ASP A 378 -10.72 -3.84 -39.49
CA ASP A 378 -11.96 -3.76 -38.73
C ASP A 378 -13.14 -4.05 -39.68
N PRO A 379 -13.88 -5.16 -39.56
CA PRO A 379 -15.11 -5.35 -40.29
C PRO A 379 -16.23 -4.94 -39.33
N ARG A 380 -16.40 -3.63 -39.17
CA ARG A 380 -17.70 -3.08 -38.78
C ARG A 380 -18.30 -2.46 -40.04
N PRO A 381 -19.59 -2.70 -40.34
CA PRO A 381 -20.28 -1.99 -41.41
C PRO A 381 -20.32 -0.48 -41.14
#